data_AF-X1D7I4-F1
#
_entry.id   AF-X1D7I4-F1
#
_cell.length_a   1.000
_cell.length_b   1.000
_cell.length_c   1.000
_cell.angle_alpha   90.00
_cell.angle_beta   90.00
_cell.angle_gamma   90.00
#
_symmetry.space_group_name_H-M   'P 1'
#
loop_
_entity.id
_entity.type
_entity.pdbx_description
1 polymer ?
#
loop_
_entity_poly.entity_id
_entity_poly.type
_entity_poly.pdbx_seq_one_letter_code
_entity_poly.pdbx_strand_id
1 'polypeptide(L)'
;MLSCNNSEWVWFLNGGDEIYPDLDLRLFLDLISKNNSDAIIFQLFYKQSKKAYPHPKMWALWPPVLSWVPHPSTITKRELYGKYGYFDENLKIAMDYEFWLRCFSKDAVVDLISMPIAIFDESGVSVRMEKETKAEVRKIIRKYFWTVIKIWLYGGKIILKSIKVSLK
;
A
#
# COMPACT_ATOMS: atom_id res chain seq x y z
N MET A 1 14.21 7.76 -10.22
CA MET A 1 14.25 7.93 -11.69
C MET A 1 13.63 6.69 -12.36
N LEU A 2 12.35 6.78 -12.79
CA LEU A 2 11.63 5.68 -13.48
C LEU A 2 11.66 5.82 -15.02
N SER A 3 12.48 6.73 -15.56
CA SER A 3 12.37 7.26 -16.93
C SER A 3 12.87 6.34 -18.04
N CYS A 4 13.48 5.18 -17.74
CA CYS A 4 14.11 4.31 -18.75
C CYS A 4 13.41 2.98 -18.98
N ASN A 5 12.31 2.69 -18.28
CA ASN A 5 11.63 1.41 -18.42
C ASN A 5 10.37 1.60 -19.29
N ASN A 6 9.93 0.63 -20.09
CA ASN A 6 8.67 0.72 -20.88
C ASN A 6 7.51 -0.10 -20.28
N SER A 7 7.75 -0.78 -19.16
CA SER A 7 6.78 -1.62 -18.44
C SER A 7 5.59 -0.85 -17.85
N GLU A 8 4.36 -1.32 -18.10
CA GLU A 8 3.14 -0.78 -17.48
C GLU A 8 3.17 -0.86 -15.94
N TRP A 9 3.66 -1.99 -15.42
CA TRP A 9 3.72 -2.29 -14.00
C TRP A 9 5.12 -2.05 -13.42
N VAL A 10 5.16 -1.59 -12.18
CA VAL A 10 6.36 -1.29 -11.40
C VAL A 10 6.31 -2.09 -10.10
N TRP A 11 7.40 -2.77 -9.79
CA TRP A 11 7.59 -3.48 -8.54
C TRP A 11 8.86 -2.96 -7.86
N PHE A 12 8.71 -2.44 -6.64
CA PHE A 12 9.82 -2.00 -5.81
C PHE A 12 10.18 -3.10 -4.81
N LEU A 13 11.45 -3.51 -4.83
CA LEU A 13 11.99 -4.48 -3.89
C LEU A 13 13.20 -3.84 -3.19
N ASN A 14 13.18 -3.76 -1.86
CA ASN A 14 14.30 -3.20 -1.13
C ASN A 14 15.48 -4.18 -1.14
N GLY A 15 16.70 -3.69 -0.92
CA GLY A 15 17.92 -4.52 -1.00
C GLY A 15 18.00 -5.69 -0.01
N GLY A 16 17.18 -5.71 1.05
CA GLY A 16 17.07 -6.84 1.98
C GLY A 16 15.92 -7.81 1.68
N ASP A 17 14.96 -7.40 0.85
CA ASP A 17 13.80 -8.21 0.51
C ASP A 17 14.15 -9.16 -0.64
N GLU A 18 13.49 -10.32 -0.69
CA GLU A 18 13.76 -11.36 -1.70
C GLU A 18 12.47 -11.71 -2.46
N ILE A 19 12.62 -12.19 -3.71
CA ILE A 19 11.50 -12.79 -4.44
C ILE A 19 11.16 -14.12 -3.76
N TYR A 20 9.86 -14.42 -3.63
CA TYR A 20 9.43 -15.70 -3.08
C TYR A 20 9.95 -16.88 -3.94
N PRO A 21 10.72 -17.83 -3.39
CA PRO A 21 11.41 -18.86 -4.19
C PRO A 21 10.47 -19.73 -5.03
N ASP A 22 9.28 -20.03 -4.51
CA ASP A 22 8.29 -20.89 -5.18
C ASP A 22 7.25 -20.08 -5.98
N LEU A 23 7.57 -18.84 -6.35
CA LEU A 23 6.68 -18.00 -7.15
C LEU A 23 6.48 -18.60 -8.55
N ASP A 24 5.24 -19.02 -8.85
CA ASP A 24 4.86 -19.35 -10.23
C ASP A 24 4.80 -18.07 -11.06
N LEU A 25 5.87 -17.80 -11.80
CA LEU A 25 6.01 -16.62 -12.65
C LEU A 25 4.94 -16.55 -13.76
N ARG A 26 4.44 -17.68 -14.25
CA ARG A 26 3.42 -17.68 -15.32
C ARG A 26 2.09 -17.24 -14.75
N LEU A 27 1.69 -17.82 -13.62
CA LEU A 27 0.47 -17.41 -12.90
C LEU A 27 0.56 -15.95 -12.47
N PHE A 28 1.70 -15.53 -11.92
CA PHE A 28 1.94 -14.16 -11.50
C PHE A 28 1.78 -13.15 -12.64
N LEU A 29 2.40 -13.40 -13.80
CA LEU A 29 2.27 -12.53 -14.96
C LEU A 29 0.84 -12.53 -15.53
N ASP A 30 0.18 -13.69 -15.54
CA ASP A 30 -1.23 -13.79 -15.98
C ASP A 30 -2.16 -12.95 -15.09
N LEU A 31 -2.01 -13.06 -13.77
CA LEU A 31 -2.77 -12.29 -12.78
C LEU A 31 -2.58 -10.79 -12.95
N ILE A 32 -1.34 -10.33 -13.18
CA ILE A 32 -1.04 -8.91 -13.40
C ILE A 32 -1.65 -8.44 -14.72
N SER A 33 -1.46 -9.19 -15.82
CA SER A 33 -1.90 -8.80 -17.16
C SER A 33 -3.42 -8.68 -17.30
N LYS A 34 -4.18 -9.44 -16.50
CA LYS A 34 -5.64 -9.43 -16.48
C LYS A 34 -6.24 -8.45 -15.47
N ASN A 35 -5.40 -7.80 -14.66
CA ASN A 35 -5.88 -6.91 -13.60
C ASN A 35 -6.19 -5.52 -14.14
N ASN A 36 -7.33 -4.97 -13.73
CA ASN A 36 -7.74 -3.61 -14.12
C ASN A 36 -7.50 -2.56 -13.03
N SER A 37 -7.02 -2.97 -11.85
CA SER A 37 -6.76 -2.08 -10.71
C SER A 37 -5.55 -1.18 -10.94
N ASP A 38 -5.41 -0.11 -10.17
CA ASP A 38 -4.24 0.76 -10.22
C ASP A 38 -3.02 0.14 -9.52
N ALA A 39 -3.28 -0.76 -8.57
CA ALA A 39 -2.26 -1.56 -7.89
C ALA A 39 -2.80 -2.92 -7.46
N ILE A 40 -1.87 -3.85 -7.23
CA ILE A 40 -2.15 -5.19 -6.73
C ILE A 40 -1.27 -5.42 -5.51
N ILE A 41 -1.90 -5.76 -4.39
CA ILE A 41 -1.22 -6.14 -3.16
C ILE A 41 -1.29 -7.65 -3.02
N PHE A 42 -0.14 -8.28 -3.14
CA PHE A 42 0.06 -9.70 -2.94
C PHE A 42 0.38 -10.01 -1.48
N GLN A 43 0.29 -11.28 -1.13
CA GLN A 43 0.64 -11.74 0.21
C GLN A 43 2.14 -11.56 0.46
N LEU A 44 2.50 -11.19 1.69
CA LEU A 44 3.90 -11.05 2.10
C LEU A 44 4.30 -12.24 2.97
N PHE A 45 5.45 -12.84 2.65
CA PHE A 45 6.07 -13.84 3.51
C PHE A 45 7.11 -13.17 4.42
N TYR A 46 7.11 -13.49 5.70
CA TYR A 46 8.02 -12.87 6.67
C TYR A 46 9.18 -13.82 6.96
N LYS A 47 10.42 -13.35 6.72
CA LYS A 47 11.63 -14.18 6.78
C LYS A 47 11.87 -14.76 8.17
N GLN A 48 11.80 -13.94 9.22
CA GLN A 48 12.14 -14.34 10.58
C GLN A 48 11.03 -15.21 11.18
N SER A 49 9.77 -14.85 10.96
CA SER A 49 8.63 -15.64 11.46
C SER A 49 8.27 -16.86 10.60
N LYS A 50 8.85 -17.00 9.40
CA LYS A 50 8.65 -18.08 8.43
C LYS A 50 7.17 -18.34 8.12
N LYS A 51 6.39 -17.27 7.96
CA LYS A 51 4.96 -17.36 7.64
C LYS A 51 4.51 -16.24 6.72
N ALA A 52 3.50 -16.56 5.94
CA ALA A 52 2.67 -15.57 5.28
C ALA A 52 1.45 -15.27 6.15
N TYR A 53 1.14 -13.99 6.35
CA TYR A 53 -0.08 -13.58 7.04
C TYR A 53 -1.19 -13.31 6.03
N PRO A 54 -2.46 -13.54 6.38
CA PRO A 54 -3.56 -13.12 5.52
C PRO A 54 -3.58 -11.59 5.43
N HIS A 55 -4.13 -11.08 4.32
CA HIS A 55 -4.45 -9.66 4.19
C HIS A 55 -5.33 -9.21 5.37
N PRO A 56 -5.20 -7.95 5.83
CA PRO A 56 -6.09 -7.44 6.86
C PRO A 56 -7.54 -7.50 6.35
N LYS A 57 -8.48 -7.70 7.28
CA LYS A 57 -9.91 -7.71 6.93
C LYS A 57 -10.29 -6.37 6.29
N MET A 58 -11.15 -6.37 5.28
CA MET A 58 -11.55 -5.17 4.52
C MET A 58 -11.94 -3.97 5.42
N TRP A 59 -12.64 -4.21 6.52
CA TRP A 59 -13.04 -3.15 7.47
C TRP A 59 -11.84 -2.51 8.20
N ALA A 60 -10.72 -3.21 8.34
CA ALA A 60 -9.50 -2.71 8.97
C ALA A 60 -8.66 -1.84 8.03
N LEU A 61 -8.94 -1.89 6.72
CA LEU A 61 -8.27 -1.09 5.70
C LEU A 61 -8.84 0.34 5.64
N TRP A 62 -10.00 0.57 6.27
CA TRP A 62 -10.67 1.86 6.29
C TRP A 62 -10.76 2.47 7.70
N PRO A 63 -10.35 3.73 7.90
CA PRO A 63 -9.72 4.59 6.90
C PRO A 63 -8.27 4.17 6.61
N PRO A 64 -7.71 4.54 5.46
CA PRO A 64 -6.35 4.18 5.03
C PRO A 64 -5.27 5.00 5.76
N VAL A 65 -5.38 5.12 7.08
CA VAL A 65 -4.42 5.81 7.96
C VAL A 65 -3.41 4.82 8.52
N LEU A 66 -3.75 3.53 8.58
CA LEU A 66 -2.85 2.47 9.02
C LEU A 66 -1.90 2.09 7.88
N SER A 67 -0.62 1.97 8.20
CA SER A 67 0.40 1.46 7.26
C SER A 67 0.23 -0.05 7.11
N TRP A 68 -0.69 -0.47 6.25
CA TRP A 68 -1.00 -1.88 6.03
C TRP A 68 -0.50 -2.41 4.69
N VAL A 69 -0.13 -1.53 3.75
CA VAL A 69 0.32 -1.94 2.42
C VAL A 69 1.76 -2.45 2.48
N PRO A 70 1.99 -3.76 2.27
CA PRO A 70 3.33 -4.32 2.27
C PRO A 70 4.09 -3.90 1.02
N HIS A 71 5.03 -2.96 1.14
CA HIS A 71 5.83 -2.48 0.02
C HIS A 71 6.46 -3.60 -0.86
N PRO A 72 7.10 -4.64 -0.29
CA PRO A 72 7.79 -5.65 -1.09
C PRO A 72 6.84 -6.55 -1.88
N SER A 73 5.58 -6.68 -1.45
CA SER A 73 4.58 -7.51 -2.14
C SER A 73 3.51 -6.65 -2.83
N THR A 74 3.82 -5.40 -3.16
CA THR A 74 2.89 -4.53 -3.88
C THR A 74 3.44 -4.14 -5.25
N ILE A 75 2.58 -4.26 -6.27
CA ILE A 75 2.89 -3.90 -7.65
C ILE A 75 1.92 -2.80 -8.07
N THR A 76 2.44 -1.75 -8.67
CA THR A 76 1.67 -0.55 -9.01
C THR A 76 1.76 -0.29 -10.51
N LYS A 77 0.69 0.23 -11.11
CA LYS A 77 0.80 0.79 -12.45
C LYS A 77 1.69 2.01 -12.41
N ARG A 78 2.52 2.18 -13.43
CA ARG A 78 3.40 3.35 -13.54
C ARG A 78 2.62 4.66 -13.56
N GLU A 79 1.46 4.68 -14.21
CA GLU A 79 0.63 5.88 -14.31
C GLU A 79 0.18 6.40 -12.94
N LEU A 80 0.14 5.55 -11.92
CA LEU A 80 -0.15 5.93 -10.53
C LEU A 80 0.81 7.03 -10.05
N TYR A 81 2.10 6.94 -10.39
CA TYR A 81 3.10 7.95 -10.03
C TYR A 81 2.94 9.25 -10.82
N GLY A 82 2.53 9.17 -12.09
CA GLY A 82 2.20 10.35 -12.89
C GLY A 82 0.95 11.07 -12.39
N LYS A 83 -0.07 10.31 -11.98
CA LYS A 83 -1.37 10.80 -11.51
C LYS A 83 -1.32 11.37 -10.11
N TYR A 84 -0.59 10.70 -9.20
CA TYR A 84 -0.60 11.05 -7.78
C TYR A 84 0.70 11.70 -7.29
N GLY A 85 1.77 11.66 -8.09
CA GLY A 85 3.10 12.17 -7.78
C GLY A 85 4.05 11.09 -7.26
N TYR A 86 5.35 11.25 -7.50
CA TYR A 86 6.40 10.32 -7.05
C TYR A 86 6.60 10.33 -5.52
N PHE A 87 7.52 9.48 -5.02
CA PHE A 87 7.90 9.47 -3.61
C PHE A 87 8.51 10.82 -3.18
N ASP A 88 8.19 11.26 -1.96
CA ASP A 88 8.77 12.48 -1.36
C ASP A 88 10.18 12.16 -0.83
N GLU A 89 11.21 12.54 -1.58
CA GLU A 89 12.62 12.29 -1.26
C GLU A 89 13.11 12.97 0.03
N ASN A 90 12.30 13.87 0.63
CA ASN A 90 12.58 14.42 1.95
C ASN A 90 12.22 13.46 3.10
N LEU A 91 11.51 12.37 2.80
CA LEU A 91 11.21 11.30 3.73
C LEU A 91 12.28 10.21 3.61
N LYS A 92 12.83 9.75 4.73
CA LYS A 92 13.94 8.78 4.72
C LYS A 92 13.50 7.33 4.89
N ILE A 93 12.38 7.10 5.56
CA ILE A 93 11.93 5.76 5.95
C ILE A 93 10.52 5.49 5.45
N ALA A 94 9.57 6.41 5.69
CA ALA A 94 8.14 6.19 5.45
C ALA A 94 7.61 6.81 4.13
N MET A 95 8.42 6.76 3.06
CA MET A 95 8.07 7.36 1.76
C MET A 95 6.90 6.65 1.08
N ASP A 96 6.88 5.33 1.20
CA ASP A 96 5.84 4.41 0.73
C ASP A 96 4.51 4.68 1.44
N TYR A 97 4.54 4.82 2.76
CA TYR A 97 3.36 5.17 3.55
C TYR A 97 2.75 6.50 3.09
N GLU A 98 3.57 7.53 2.86
CA GLU A 98 3.10 8.83 2.39
C GLU A 98 2.43 8.75 1.01
N PHE A 99 3.05 7.99 0.10
CA PHE A 99 2.52 7.76 -1.22
C PHE A 99 1.16 7.03 -1.18
N TRP A 100 1.03 5.99 -0.36
CA TRP A 100 -0.23 5.26 -0.21
C TRP A 100 -1.33 6.12 0.40
N LEU A 101 -1.00 6.95 1.40
CA LEU A 101 -1.95 7.89 1.97
C LEU A 101 -2.52 8.85 0.90
N ARG A 102 -1.66 9.33 -0.02
CA ARG A 102 -2.10 10.14 -1.17
C ARG A 102 -2.97 9.35 -2.14
N CYS A 103 -2.55 8.15 -2.53
CA CYS A 103 -3.29 7.31 -3.47
C CYS A 103 -4.69 6.99 -2.95
N PHE A 104 -4.82 6.52 -1.71
CA PHE A 104 -6.11 6.19 -1.13
C PHE A 104 -6.99 7.41 -0.86
N SER A 105 -6.40 8.60 -0.64
CA SER A 105 -7.18 9.84 -0.53
C SER A 105 -7.82 10.31 -1.85
N LYS A 106 -7.45 9.68 -2.97
CA LYS A 106 -7.88 10.04 -4.33
C LYS A 106 -8.36 8.80 -5.10
N ASP A 107 -8.98 7.87 -4.38
CA ASP A 107 -9.72 6.72 -4.90
C ASP A 107 -8.90 5.78 -5.80
N ALA A 108 -7.61 5.59 -5.50
CA ALA A 108 -6.83 4.53 -6.15
C ALA A 108 -7.49 3.15 -5.90
N VAL A 109 -7.68 2.39 -6.98
CA VAL A 109 -8.28 1.05 -6.95
C VAL A 109 -7.19 0.03 -6.72
N VAL A 110 -7.37 -0.84 -5.73
CA VAL A 110 -6.38 -1.85 -5.34
C VAL A 110 -7.02 -3.22 -5.28
N ASP A 111 -6.37 -4.21 -5.88
CA ASP A 111 -6.73 -5.62 -5.75
C ASP A 111 -5.88 -6.33 -4.69
N LEU A 112 -6.45 -7.35 -4.05
CA LEU A 112 -5.81 -8.15 -3.02
C LEU A 112 -5.71 -9.60 -3.46
N ILE A 113 -4.48 -10.10 -3.63
CA ILE A 113 -4.24 -11.48 -4.05
C ILE A 113 -3.52 -12.25 -2.93
N SER A 114 -4.11 -13.36 -2.49
CA SER A 114 -3.55 -14.23 -1.44
C SER A 114 -2.53 -15.22 -2.01
N MET A 115 -1.46 -14.68 -2.60
CA MET A 115 -0.33 -15.44 -3.14
C MET A 115 0.97 -14.75 -2.72
N PRO A 116 1.92 -15.45 -2.07
CA PRO A 116 3.19 -14.85 -1.69
C PRO A 116 4.07 -14.60 -2.91
N ILE A 117 4.55 -13.36 -3.06
CA ILE A 117 5.48 -12.99 -4.15
C ILE A 117 6.83 -12.49 -3.65
N ALA A 118 6.90 -12.10 -2.38
CA ALA A 118 8.09 -11.54 -1.76
C ALA A 118 8.27 -12.06 -0.34
N ILE A 119 9.54 -12.13 0.07
CA ILE A 119 9.99 -12.37 1.43
C ILE A 119 10.48 -11.03 1.98
N PHE A 120 9.84 -10.57 3.06
CA PHE A 120 10.24 -9.37 3.79
C PHE A 120 11.35 -9.69 4.79
N ASP A 121 12.42 -8.90 4.72
CA ASP A 121 13.45 -8.93 5.75
C ASP A 121 13.11 -7.97 6.89
N GLU A 122 12.69 -8.55 8.03
CA GLU A 122 12.40 -7.79 9.24
C GLU A 122 13.67 -7.17 9.86
N SER A 123 14.86 -7.39 9.28
CA SER A 123 16.08 -6.69 9.65
C SER A 123 16.25 -5.32 8.95
N GLY A 124 15.30 -4.91 8.12
CA GLY A 124 15.33 -3.63 7.39
C GLY A 124 15.38 -2.38 8.27
N VAL A 125 15.75 -1.24 7.66
CA VAL A 125 15.89 0.06 8.33
C VAL A 125 14.61 0.49 9.04
N SER A 126 13.44 0.25 8.43
CA SER A 126 12.13 0.59 9.01
C SER A 126 11.84 -0.14 10.32
N VAL A 127 12.36 -1.36 10.48
CA VAL A 127 12.22 -2.15 11.71
C VAL A 127 13.26 -1.72 12.74
N ARG A 128 14.53 -1.54 12.33
CA ARG A 128 15.61 -1.12 13.24
C ARG A 128 15.39 0.28 13.81
N MET A 129 14.86 1.19 13.00
CA MET A 129 14.60 2.58 13.34
C MET A 129 13.10 2.82 13.59
N GLU A 130 12.48 1.96 14.40
CA GLU A 130 11.03 1.99 14.64
C GLU A 130 10.56 3.35 15.19
N LYS A 131 11.36 3.98 16.07
CA LYS A 131 11.02 5.27 16.68
C LYS A 131 10.99 6.40 15.65
N GLU A 132 11.98 6.43 14.77
CA GLU A 132 12.13 7.39 13.68
C GLU A 132 11.04 7.16 12.64
N THR A 133 10.77 5.90 12.28
CA THR A 133 9.66 5.52 11.41
C THR A 133 8.34 6.05 11.95
N LYS A 134 8.05 5.81 13.24
CA LYS A 134 6.83 6.34 13.90
C LYS A 134 6.81 7.87 13.96
N ALA A 135 7.97 8.52 14.09
CA ALA A 135 8.05 9.99 14.09
C ALA A 135 7.74 10.56 12.69
N GLU A 136 8.27 9.94 11.65
CA GLU A 136 8.03 10.32 10.27
C GLU A 136 6.57 10.08 9.85
N VAL A 137 6.00 8.91 10.19
CA VAL A 137 4.57 8.62 10.01
C VAL A 137 3.69 9.67 10.71
N ARG A 138 4.01 10.06 11.94
CA ARG A 138 3.27 11.14 12.63
C ARG A 138 3.38 12.48 11.92
N LYS A 139 4.56 12.82 11.38
CA LYS A 139 4.76 14.04 10.57
C LYS A 139 3.90 14.00 9.31
N ILE A 140 3.82 12.84 8.65
CA ILE A 140 2.98 12.62 7.46
C ILE A 140 1.49 12.78 7.82
N ILE A 141 1.01 12.11 8.87
CA ILE A 141 -0.39 12.25 9.33
C ILE A 141 -0.71 13.72 9.64
N ARG A 142 0.20 14.45 10.28
CA ARG A 142 0.03 15.89 10.56
C ARG A 142 0.01 16.74 9.29
N LYS A 143 0.88 16.45 8.31
CA LYS A 143 0.89 17.09 6.97
C LYS A 143 -0.45 16.91 6.26
N TYR A 144 -1.05 15.73 6.39
CA TYR A 144 -2.32 15.35 5.75
C TYR A 144 -3.54 15.39 6.69
N PHE A 145 -3.46 16.13 7.80
CA PHE A 145 -4.48 16.13 8.85
C PHE A 145 -5.91 16.37 8.31
N TRP A 146 -6.08 17.41 7.49
CA TRP A 146 -7.38 17.74 6.90
C TRP A 146 -7.86 16.71 5.87
N THR A 147 -6.95 16.07 5.14
CA THR A 147 -7.29 14.98 4.22
C THR A 147 -7.85 13.81 4.98
N VAL A 148 -7.18 13.40 6.07
CA VAL A 148 -7.63 12.32 6.95
C VAL A 148 -9.01 12.66 7.54
N ILE A 149 -9.18 13.85 8.12
CA ILE A 149 -10.47 14.27 8.69
C ILE A 149 -11.60 14.27 7.64
N LYS A 150 -11.34 14.73 6.41
CA LYS A 150 -12.33 14.70 5.32
C LYS A 150 -12.76 13.27 4.98
N ILE A 151 -11.83 12.32 4.91
CA ILE A 151 -12.13 10.90 4.65
C ILE A 151 -13.07 10.34 5.72
N TRP A 152 -12.77 10.60 7.00
CA TRP A 152 -13.62 10.20 8.12
C TRP A 152 -15.02 10.83 8.05
N LEU A 153 -15.11 12.13 7.82
CA LEU A 153 -16.39 12.84 7.74
C LEU A 153 -17.24 12.40 6.55
N TYR A 154 -16.63 12.07 5.42
CA TYR A 154 -17.35 11.55 4.25
C TYR A 154 -17.98 10.19 4.54
N GLY A 155 -17.25 9.27 5.17
CA GLY A 155 -17.81 7.99 5.64
C GLY A 155 -18.98 8.18 6.62
N GLY A 156 -18.84 9.11 7.58
CA GLY A 156 -19.91 9.43 8.53
C GLY A 156 -21.18 10.02 7.88
N LYS A 157 -21.03 10.83 6.81
CA LYS A 157 -22.18 11.39 6.07
C LYS A 157 -23.03 10.31 5.40
N ILE A 158 -22.44 9.21 4.94
CA ILE A 158 -23.17 8.08 4.36
C ILE A 158 -24.10 7.45 5.41
N ILE A 159 -23.60 7.25 6.64
CA ILE A 159 -24.38 6.71 7.77
C ILE A 159 -25.55 7.63 8.13
N LEU A 160 -25.34 8.94 8.20
CA LEU A 160 -26.43 9.89 8.48
C LEU A 160 -27.51 9.90 7.40
N LYS A 161 -27.14 9.67 6.13
CA LYS A 161 -28.09 9.55 5.03
C LYS A 161 -28.89 8.24 5.10
N SER A 162 -28.29 7.12 5.50
CA SER A 162 -28.99 5.84 5.59
C SER A 162 -30.05 5.84 6.71
N ILE A 163 -29.77 6.48 7.84
CA ILE A 163 -30.75 6.63 8.94
C ILE A 163 -32.00 7.40 8.49
N LYS A 164 -31.83 8.44 7.66
CA LYS A 164 -32.97 9.21 7.11
C LYS A 164 -33.82 8.42 6.11
N VAL A 165 -33.27 7.39 5.47
CA VAL A 165 -34.02 6.52 4.55
C VAL A 165 -34.83 5.48 5.30
N SER A 166 -34.36 5.01 6.47
CA SER A 166 -35.08 4.03 7.30
C SER A 166 -36.23 4.62 8.14
N LEU A 167 -36.36 5.95 8.19
CA LEU A 167 -37.38 6.66 8.98
C LEU A 167 -38.55 7.19 8.11
N LYS A 168 -38.70 6.66 6.88
CA LYS A 168 -39.87 6.86 6.00
C LYS A 168 -40.51 5.51 5.72
#